data_AF-A0A0D2EJ59-F1
#
_entry.id   AF-A0A0D2EJ59-F1
#
_cell.length_a   1.000
_cell.length_b   1.000
_cell.length_c   1.000
_cell.angle_alpha   90.00
_cell.angle_beta   90.00
_cell.angle_gamma   90.00
#
_symmetry.space_group_name_H-M   'P 1'
#
loop_
_entity.id
_entity.type
_entity.pdbx_description
1 polymer ?
#
loop_
_entity_poly.entity_id
_entity_poly.type
_entity_poly.pdbx_seq_one_letter_code
_entity_poly.pdbx_strand_id
1 'polypeptide(L)'
;MGGGEFTLNQIIPKQDFTLTKGHLKVYSYEGDSGPDTIDIRTGLLKGSEKWGKPAAEIYDKFRAAWLPQTGDASFELGPPS
;
A
#
# COMPACT_ATOMS: atom_id res chain seq x y z
N MET A 1 14.18 3.01 -11.93
CA MET A 1 12.80 2.69 -11.56
C MET A 1 12.84 1.42 -10.74
N GLY A 2 12.80 1.53 -9.42
CA GLY A 2 12.70 0.38 -8.52
C GLY A 2 11.22 0.09 -8.32
N GLY A 3 10.67 -0.83 -9.11
CA GLY A 3 9.28 -1.27 -8.97
C GLY A 3 9.32 -2.79 -8.99
N GLY A 4 9.12 -3.40 -7.83
CA GLY A 4 8.79 -4.83 -7.78
C GLY A 4 7.41 -5.07 -8.38
N GLU A 5 7.05 -6.33 -8.52
CA GLU A 5 5.77 -6.80 -9.03
C GLU A 5 4.58 -6.28 -8.20
N PHE A 6 4.85 -5.86 -6.95
CA PHE A 6 3.89 -5.28 -6.03
C PHE A 6 4.42 -3.98 -5.40
N THR A 7 3.49 -3.14 -4.94
CA THR A 7 3.77 -2.03 -4.04
C THR A 7 3.35 -2.38 -2.62
N LEU A 8 4.22 -2.14 -1.64
CA LEU A 8 3.84 -2.21 -0.22
C LEU A 8 3.26 -0.86 0.22
N ASN A 9 2.02 -0.93 0.71
CA ASN A 9 1.18 0.20 1.09
C ASN A 9 0.69 0.02 2.52
N GLN A 10 0.55 1.13 3.26
CA GLN A 10 -0.05 1.16 4.58
C GLN A 10 -1.04 2.31 4.65
N ILE A 11 -2.26 1.98 5.06
CA ILE A 11 -3.29 2.98 5.37
C ILE A 11 -3.05 3.45 6.81
N ILE A 12 -2.94 4.76 7.00
CA ILE A 12 -2.84 5.39 8.31
C ILE A 12 -3.91 6.48 8.47
N PRO A 13 -4.32 6.81 9.71
CA PRO A 13 -5.11 8.00 9.98
C PRO A 13 -4.38 9.26 9.50
N LYS A 14 -5.11 10.21 8.91
CA LYS A 14 -4.54 11.47 8.41
C LYS A 14 -3.82 12.28 9.50
N GLN A 15 -4.30 12.21 10.74
CA GLN A 15 -3.69 12.88 11.89
C GLN A 15 -2.28 12.36 12.24
N ASP A 16 -1.96 11.12 11.85
CA ASP A 16 -0.66 10.51 12.10
C ASP A 16 0.38 10.89 11.02
N PHE A 17 -0.05 11.62 9.98
CA PHE A 17 0.83 12.09 8.91
C PHE A 17 1.30 13.53 9.15
N THR A 18 2.61 13.74 9.07
CA THR A 18 3.22 15.08 9.09
C THR A 18 4.15 15.25 7.89
N LEU A 19 3.85 16.22 7.01
CA LEU A 19 4.74 16.60 5.92
C LEU A 19 5.84 17.54 6.44
N THR A 20 7.07 17.05 6.50
CA THR A 20 8.20 17.83 7.05
C THR A 20 8.88 18.74 6.03
N LYS A 21 8.68 18.53 4.73
CA LYS A 21 9.26 19.34 3.65
C LYS A 21 8.50 19.18 2.33
N GLY A 22 8.45 20.26 1.54
CA GLY A 22 7.92 20.26 0.16
C GLY A 22 6.41 20.46 0.08
N HIS A 23 5.86 20.25 -1.12
CA HIS A 23 4.42 20.30 -1.38
C HIS A 23 4.01 19.01 -2.09
N LEU A 24 2.94 18.37 -1.61
CA LEU A 24 2.36 17.22 -2.29
C LEU A 24 1.64 17.70 -3.56
N LYS A 25 1.99 17.11 -4.71
CA LYS A 25 1.16 17.25 -5.90
C LYS A 25 -0.02 16.29 -5.74
N VAL A 26 -1.23 16.83 -5.79
CA VAL A 26 -2.45 16.04 -5.68
C VAL A 26 -2.67 15.29 -6.99
N TYR A 27 -2.74 13.97 -6.89
CA TYR A 27 -3.36 13.13 -7.91
C TYR A 27 -4.57 12.49 -7.23
N SER A 28 -5.76 12.97 -7.56
CA SER A 28 -6.99 12.45 -6.95
C SER A 28 -7.27 11.06 -7.50
N TYR A 29 -7.42 10.11 -6.60
CA TYR A 29 -7.91 8.76 -6.89
C TYR A 29 -9.07 8.50 -5.93
N GLU A 30 -10.22 8.08 -6.47
CA GLU A 30 -11.35 7.63 -5.66
C GLU A 30 -11.05 6.20 -5.19
N GLY A 31 -10.58 6.09 -3.94
CA GLY A 31 -10.31 4.81 -3.28
C GLY A 31 -11.25 4.58 -2.10
N ASP A 32 -11.48 3.31 -1.77
CA ASP A 32 -12.43 2.89 -0.72
C ASP A 32 -11.87 2.99 0.72
N SER A 33 -10.68 3.58 0.87
CA SER A 33 -9.95 3.66 2.15
C SER A 33 -10.55 4.66 3.16
N GLY A 34 -11.61 5.38 2.78
CA GLY A 34 -12.29 6.37 3.61
C GLY A 34 -11.68 7.79 3.53
N PRO A 35 -12.47 8.84 3.83
CA PRO A 35 -12.08 10.24 3.61
C PRO A 35 -10.97 10.76 4.56
N ASP A 36 -10.74 10.10 5.69
CA ASP A 36 -9.84 10.56 6.76
C ASP A 36 -8.56 9.71 6.89
N THR A 37 -8.21 8.98 5.84
CA THR A 37 -7.00 8.15 5.80
C THR A 37 -6.02 8.60 4.73
N ILE A 38 -4.77 8.15 4.86
CA ILE A 38 -3.72 8.31 3.85
C ILE A 38 -3.13 6.94 3.57
N ASP A 39 -3.02 6.60 2.28
CA ASP A 39 -2.23 5.47 1.82
C ASP A 39 -0.77 5.90 1.57
N ILE A 40 0.16 5.26 2.29
CA ILE A 40 1.59 5.52 2.20
C ILE A 40 2.29 4.29 1.62
N ARG A 41 3.09 4.49 0.56
CA ARG A 41 4.01 3.49 0.00
C ARG A 41 5.19 3.24 0.94
N THR A 42 5.01 2.36 1.92
CA THR A 42 6.02 2.03 2.94
C THR A 42 7.26 1.37 2.37
N GLY A 43 7.15 0.65 1.25
CA GLY A 43 8.29 0.00 0.59
C GLY A 43 9.39 0.97 0.15
N LEU A 44 9.10 2.26 0.03
CA LEU A 44 10.06 3.31 -0.36
C LEU A 44 10.70 4.02 0.85
N LEU A 45 10.22 3.75 2.06
CA LEU A 45 10.71 4.41 3.27
C LEU A 45 11.97 3.73 3.81
N LYS A 46 12.90 4.53 4.34
CA LYS A 46 14.04 4.00 5.09
C LYS A 46 13.52 3.25 6.33
N GLY A 47 13.93 2.00 6.52
CA GLY A 47 13.44 1.18 7.63
C GLY A 47 12.18 0.38 7.30
N SER A 48 11.84 0.21 6.02
CA SER A 48 10.66 -0.53 5.55
C SER A 48 10.62 -1.97 6.07
N GLU A 49 11.77 -2.57 6.37
CA GLU A 49 11.89 -3.91 6.96
C GLU A 49 11.22 -4.05 8.34
N LYS A 50 10.99 -2.95 9.05
CA LYS A 50 10.39 -2.94 10.39
C LYS A 50 8.87 -3.02 10.37
N TRP A 51 8.25 -2.82 9.21
CA TRP A 51 6.79 -2.79 9.06
C TRP A 51 6.18 -4.20 9.03
N GLY A 52 7.01 -5.24 8.96
CA GLY A 52 6.57 -6.63 8.98
C GLY A 52 6.03 -7.10 7.63
N LYS A 53 5.34 -8.25 7.68
CA LYS A 53 4.69 -8.87 6.52
C LYS A 53 3.40 -8.10 6.19
N PRO A 54 3.07 -7.84 4.92
CA PRO A 54 1.78 -7.23 4.57
C PRO A 54 0.62 -8.13 5.03
N ALA A 55 -0.45 -7.51 5.53
CA ALA A 55 -1.62 -8.26 5.98
C ALA A 55 -2.41 -8.88 4.81
N ALA A 56 -2.46 -8.18 3.67
CA ALA A 56 -3.20 -8.62 2.50
C ALA A 56 -2.54 -8.19 1.19
N GLU A 57 -2.76 -9.00 0.16
CA GLU A 57 -2.55 -8.67 -1.25
C GLU A 57 -3.90 -8.32 -1.88
N ILE A 58 -3.93 -7.21 -2.62
CA ILE A 58 -5.10 -6.78 -3.39
C ILE A 58 -4.69 -6.65 -4.85
N TYR A 59 -5.64 -6.79 -5.77
CA TYR A 59 -5.42 -6.90 -7.22
C TYR A 59 -4.54 -8.10 -7.61
N ASP A 60 -4.61 -9.21 -6.86
CA ASP A 60 -3.75 -10.38 -7.03
C ASP A 60 -4.13 -11.28 -8.22
N LYS A 61 -5.19 -10.93 -8.96
CA LYS A 61 -5.72 -11.73 -10.09
C LYS A 61 -4.64 -12.11 -11.12
N PHE A 62 -3.64 -11.25 -11.29
CA PHE A 62 -2.57 -11.43 -12.27
C PHE A 62 -1.21 -11.73 -11.64
N ARG A 63 -1.15 -12.16 -10.37
CA ARG A 63 0.11 -12.60 -9.77
C ARG A 63 0.67 -13.76 -10.57
N ALA A 64 1.93 -13.62 -10.97
CA ALA A 64 2.63 -14.68 -11.65
C ALA A 64 2.75 -15.89 -10.72
N ALA A 65 2.42 -17.09 -11.21
CA ALA A 65 2.33 -18.30 -10.39
C ALA A 65 3.66 -18.70 -9.69
N TRP A 66 4.79 -18.14 -10.14
CA TRP A 66 6.11 -18.36 -9.52
C TRP A 66 6.39 -17.42 -8.33
N LEU A 67 5.56 -16.41 -8.10
CA LEU A 67 5.72 -15.49 -6.97
C LEU A 67 5.07 -16.06 -5.71
N PRO A 68 5.79 -16.09 -4.57
CA PRO A 68 5.20 -16.52 -3.30
C PRO A 68 4.08 -15.57 -2.89
N GLN A 69 3.10 -16.07 -2.14
CA GLN A 69 2.13 -15.21 -1.48
C GLN A 69 2.81 -14.51 -0.31
N THR A 70 2.81 -13.18 -0.33
CA THR A 70 3.44 -12.33 0.67
C THR A 70 2.45 -11.80 1.70
N GLY A 71 1.15 -11.79 1.41
CA GLY A 71 0.07 -11.43 2.34
C GLY A 71 -0.47 -12.63 3.13
N ASP A 72 -1.13 -12.37 4.27
CA ASP A 72 -1.94 -13.40 4.96
C ASP A 72 -3.25 -13.66 4.23
N ALA A 73 -3.86 -12.61 3.67
CA ALA A 73 -4.97 -12.70 2.72
C ALA A 73 -4.53 -12.32 1.29
N SER A 74 -5.26 -12.81 0.28
CA SER A 74 -5.11 -12.39 -1.11
C SER A 74 -6.48 -12.22 -1.75
N PHE A 75 -6.66 -11.10 -2.44
CA PHE A 75 -7.89 -10.71 -3.11
C PHE A 75 -7.63 -10.42 -4.59
N GLU A 76 -8.45 -10.98 -5.49
CA GLU A 76 -8.31 -10.78 -6.94
C GLU A 76 -8.41 -9.31 -7.37
N LEU A 77 -9.24 -8.53 -6.68
CA LEU A 77 -9.50 -7.11 -6.97
C LEU A 77 -9.28 -6.27 -5.71
N GLY A 78 -10.23 -6.25 -4.80
CA GLY A 78 -10.13 -5.57 -3.51
C GLY A 78 -10.74 -6.42 -2.40
N PRO A 79 -10.53 -6.03 -1.13
CA PRO A 79 -11.18 -6.70 -0.02
C PRO A 79 -12.71 -6.53 -0.10
N PRO A 80 -13.50 -7.52 0.34
CA PRO A 80 -14.95 -7.39 0.40
C PRO A 80 -15.35 -6.29 1.39
N SER A 81 -16.24 -5.39 0.93
CA SER A 81 -16.81 -4.26 1.68
C SER A 81 -17.63 -4.68 2.90
#